data_AF-A0A4V6WQX6-F1
#
_entry.id   AF-A0A4V6WQX6-F1
#
_cell.length_a   1.000
_cell.length_b   1.000
_cell.length_c   1.000
_cell.angle_alpha   90.00
_cell.angle_beta   90.00
_cell.angle_gamma   90.00
#
_symmetry.space_group_name_H-M   'P 1'
#
loop_
_entity.id
_entity.type
_entity.pdbx_description
1 polymer ?
#
loop_
_entity_poly.entity_id
_entity_poly.type
_entity_poly.pdbx_seq_one_letter_code
_entity_poly.pdbx_strand_id
1 'polypeptide(L)'
;MQIRIINAPAPDLLEMLARRVAPGVRKWIEENRVSAIGFVQASVPDLFFFADIAGKSAHVLTVELSGTCPQTTTTLAVLGETASVRAAMDAIAAQGSGF
;
A
#
# COMPACT_ATOMS: atom_id res chain seq x y z
N MET A 1 8.25 -12.03 -3.33
CA MET A 1 7.34 -10.92 -2.99
C MET A 1 6.85 -11.09 -1.55
N GLN A 2 7.08 -10.11 -0.67
CA GLN A 2 6.55 -10.13 0.71
C GLN A 2 5.28 -9.29 0.79
N ILE A 3 4.18 -9.91 1.24
CA ILE A 3 2.88 -9.26 1.39
C ILE A 3 2.42 -9.35 2.85
N ARG A 4 1.88 -8.25 3.41
CA ARG A 4 1.27 -8.21 4.74
C ARG A 4 -0.02 -7.37 4.73
N ILE A 5 -0.98 -7.72 5.58
CA ILE A 5 -2.20 -6.93 5.81
C ILE A 5 -2.30 -6.62 7.30
N ILE A 6 -2.52 -5.36 7.63
CA ILE A 6 -2.85 -4.88 8.98
C ILE A 6 -4.33 -4.49 8.97
N ASN A 7 -5.12 -5.11 9.85
CA ASN A 7 -6.52 -4.73 10.07
C ASN A 7 -6.61 -3.83 11.30
N ALA A 8 -7.49 -2.82 11.25
CA ALA A 8 -7.69 -1.87 12.34
C ALA A 8 -6.36 -1.29 12.87
N PRO A 9 -5.57 -0.60 12.02
CA PRO A 9 -4.28 -0.06 12.42
C PRO A 9 -4.43 0.90 13.61
N ALA A 10 -3.53 0.81 14.58
CA ALA A 10 -3.49 1.74 15.69
C ALA A 10 -3.16 3.17 15.20
N PRO A 11 -3.63 4.24 15.89
CA PRO A 11 -3.33 5.62 15.52
C PRO A 11 -1.83 5.89 15.36
N ASP A 12 -1.01 5.44 16.32
CA ASP A 12 0.44 5.61 16.30
C ASP A 12 1.10 4.96 15.06
N LEU A 13 0.51 3.88 14.53
CA LEU A 13 0.98 3.24 13.30
C LEU A 13 0.66 4.10 12.07
N LEU A 14 -0.49 4.77 12.04
CA LEU A 14 -0.83 5.73 10.99
C LEU A 14 0.12 6.94 11.02
N GLU A 15 0.50 7.41 12.21
CA GLU A 15 1.53 8.47 12.34
C GLU A 15 2.92 8.01 11.87
N MET A 16 3.29 6.76 12.16
CA MET A 16 4.50 6.15 11.61
C MET A 16 4.47 6.12 10.07
N LEU A 17 3.34 5.71 9.49
CA LEU A 17 3.14 5.67 8.03
C LEU A 17 3.19 7.07 7.42
N ALA A 18 2.54 8.05 8.04
CA ALA A 18 2.47 9.44 7.57
C ALA A 18 3.86 10.09 7.40
N ARG A 19 4.86 9.65 8.15
CA ARG A 19 6.27 10.10 8.03
C ARG A 19 7.01 9.52 6.82
N ARG A 20 6.43 8.51 6.16
CA ARG A 20 7.02 7.76 5.04
C ARG A 20 6.34 8.05 3.70
N VAL A 21 5.38 8.96 3.65
CA VAL A 21 4.62 9.29 2.44
C VAL A 21 4.79 10.76 2.07
N ALA A 22 4.42 11.11 0.84
CA ALA A 22 4.42 12.50 0.39
C ALA A 22 3.46 13.38 1.23
N PRO A 23 3.74 14.69 1.41
CA PRO A 23 2.91 15.58 2.23
C PRO A 23 1.42 15.60 1.86
N GLY A 24 1.09 15.51 0.56
CA GLY A 24 -0.31 15.45 0.11
C GLY A 24 -1.03 14.16 0.53
N VAL A 25 -0.30 13.04 0.54
CA VAL A 25 -0.83 11.74 0.98
C VAL A 25 -1.03 11.71 2.49
N ARG A 26 -0.09 12.31 3.25
CA ARG A 26 -0.22 12.44 4.70
C ARG A 26 -1.55 13.10 5.10
N LYS A 27 -1.89 14.23 4.46
CA LYS A 27 -3.15 14.93 4.72
C LYS A 27 -4.36 14.04 4.44
N TRP A 28 -4.33 13.26 3.36
CA TRP A 28 -5.40 12.30 3.06
C TRP A 28 -5.56 11.24 4.15
N ILE A 29 -4.46 10.68 4.68
CA ILE A 29 -4.50 9.67 5.77
C ILE A 29 -5.10 10.26 7.05
N GLU A 30 -4.81 11.54 7.35
CA GLU A 30 -5.34 12.24 8.51
C GLU A 30 -6.86 12.54 8.36
N GLU A 31 -7.32 12.81 7.14
CA GLU A 31 -8.72 13.18 6.84
C GLU A 31 -9.63 11.97 6.58
N ASN A 32 -9.08 10.80 6.24
CA ASN A 32 -9.83 9.62 5.82
C ASN A 32 -9.67 8.46 6.81
N ARG A 33 -10.77 7.75 7.06
CA ARG A 33 -10.74 6.56 7.91
C ARG A 33 -10.07 5.39 7.18
N VAL A 34 -8.87 5.01 7.63
CA VAL A 34 -8.16 3.81 7.16
C VAL A 34 -8.49 2.63 8.08
N SER A 35 -9.24 1.65 7.56
CA SER A 35 -9.63 0.46 8.35
C SER A 35 -8.71 -0.74 8.11
N ALA A 36 -7.94 -0.73 7.03
CA ALA A 36 -6.88 -1.69 6.77
C ALA A 36 -5.74 -1.10 5.92
N ILE A 37 -4.58 -1.73 6.01
CA ILE A 37 -3.38 -1.39 5.24
C ILE A 37 -2.78 -2.69 4.68
N GLY A 38 -2.62 -2.76 3.38
CA GLY A 38 -1.80 -3.77 2.70
C GLY A 38 -0.39 -3.24 2.46
N PHE A 39 0.63 -4.09 2.59
CA PHE A 39 2.01 -3.78 2.21
C PHE A 39 2.51 -4.82 1.22
N VAL A 40 3.17 -4.35 0.17
CA VAL A 40 3.82 -5.17 -0.86
C VAL A 40 5.24 -4.68 -1.05
N GLN A 41 6.22 -5.52 -0.75
CA GLN A 41 7.62 -5.26 -1.11
C GLN A 41 7.89 -5.75 -2.53
N ALA A 42 8.31 -4.86 -3.40
CA ALA A 42 8.45 -5.09 -4.83
C ALA A 42 9.61 -4.29 -5.45
N SER A 43 9.97 -4.60 -6.69
CA SER A 43 10.85 -3.75 -7.49
C SER A 43 10.14 -2.43 -7.86
N VAL A 44 10.87 -1.42 -8.33
CA VAL A 44 10.24 -0.15 -8.75
C VAL A 44 9.24 -0.34 -9.90
N PRO A 45 9.54 -1.11 -10.97
CA PRO A 45 8.53 -1.42 -12.00
C PRO A 45 7.31 -2.15 -11.46
N ASP A 46 7.54 -3.18 -10.64
CA ASP A 46 6.46 -3.95 -10.03
C ASP A 46 5.59 -3.10 -9.11
N LEU A 47 6.18 -2.11 -8.42
CA LEU A 47 5.42 -1.18 -7.58
C LEU A 47 4.36 -0.46 -8.40
N PHE A 48 4.71 0.09 -9.57
CA PHE A 48 3.75 0.78 -10.43
C PHE A 48 2.73 -0.17 -11.04
N PHE A 49 3.16 -1.36 -11.45
CA PHE A 49 2.27 -2.39 -11.95
C PHE A 49 1.24 -2.83 -10.90
N PHE A 50 1.67 -3.13 -9.68
CA PHE A 50 0.78 -3.50 -8.58
C PHE A 50 -0.10 -2.35 -8.09
N ALA A 51 0.40 -1.11 -8.13
CA ALA A 51 -0.41 0.07 -7.82
C ALA A 51 -1.58 0.22 -8.79
N ASP A 52 -1.35 0.04 -10.10
CA ASP A 52 -2.39 0.08 -11.12
C ASP A 52 -3.40 -1.07 -10.96
N ILE A 53 -2.95 -2.29 -10.69
CA ILE A 53 -3.81 -3.45 -10.38
C ILE A 53 -4.71 -3.16 -9.16
N ALA A 54 -4.14 -2.64 -8.07
CA ALA A 54 -4.89 -2.32 -6.86
C ALA A 54 -5.94 -1.23 -7.11
N GLY A 55 -5.55 -0.12 -7.77
CA GLY A 55 -6.48 0.98 -8.07
C GLY A 55 -7.63 0.60 -8.99
N LYS A 56 -7.43 -0.40 -9.87
CA LYS A 56 -8.49 -0.92 -10.76
C LYS A 56 -9.39 -1.97 -10.11
N SER A 57 -8.90 -2.67 -9.10
CA SER A 57 -9.63 -3.79 -8.48
C SER A 57 -10.54 -3.37 -7.34
N ALA A 58 -10.22 -2.30 -6.63
CA ALA A 58 -11.01 -1.84 -5.50
C ALA A 58 -10.83 -0.34 -5.21
N HIS A 59 -11.73 0.22 -4.39
CA HIS A 59 -11.62 1.58 -3.90
C HIS A 59 -10.55 1.68 -2.79
N VAL A 60 -9.28 1.80 -3.20
CA VAL A 60 -8.11 1.90 -2.32
C VAL A 60 -7.20 3.06 -2.76
N LEU A 61 -6.45 3.62 -1.80
CA LEU A 61 -5.36 4.53 -2.09
C LEU A 61 -4.04 3.76 -2.06
N THR A 62 -3.31 3.79 -3.17
CA THR A 62 -1.97 3.19 -3.30
C THR A 62 -0.90 4.23 -3.10
N VAL A 63 0.06 3.98 -2.21
CA VAL A 63 1.10 4.95 -1.85
C VAL A 63 2.47 4.28 -1.83
N GLU A 64 3.45 4.90 -2.47
CA GLU A 64 4.84 4.50 -2.33
C GLU A 64 5.37 4.97 -0.97
N LEU A 65 6.06 4.08 -0.25
CA LEU A 65 6.77 4.46 0.97
C LEU A 65 8.18 4.95 0.64
N SER A 66 8.43 6.23 0.92
CA SER A 66 9.73 6.86 0.82
C SER A 66 10.64 6.43 1.99
N GLY A 67 11.88 6.07 1.67
CA GLY A 67 12.90 5.75 2.68
C GLY A 67 14.26 5.41 2.06
N THR A 68 15.26 5.26 2.92
CA THR A 68 16.63 4.83 2.56
C THR A 68 16.65 3.31 2.33
N CYS A 69 15.99 2.83 1.27
CA CYS A 69 16.11 1.45 0.83
C CYS A 69 17.24 1.33 -0.22
N PRO A 70 17.89 0.17 -0.37
CA PRO A 70 18.76 -0.10 -1.52
C PRO A 70 17.98 0.17 -2.81
N GLN A 71 18.65 0.70 -3.84
CA GLN A 71 18.04 1.30 -5.04
C GLN A 71 17.07 0.39 -5.85
N THR A 72 16.90 -0.88 -5.50
CA THR A 72 16.20 -1.88 -6.32
C THR A 72 14.88 -2.39 -5.73
N THR A 73 14.57 -2.14 -4.46
CA THR A 73 13.32 -2.58 -3.83
C THR A 73 12.67 -1.48 -3.01
N THR A 74 11.36 -1.34 -3.16
CA THR A 74 10.53 -0.34 -2.47
C THR A 74 9.28 -1.03 -1.90
N THR A 75 8.48 -0.30 -1.12
CA THR A 75 7.26 -0.81 -0.51
C THR A 75 6.06 0.00 -0.98
N LEU A 76 5.09 -0.70 -1.56
CA LEU A 76 3.76 -0.19 -1.86
C LEU A 76 2.87 -0.40 -0.63
N ALA A 77 2.20 0.65 -0.17
CA ALA A 77 1.12 0.54 0.79
C ALA A 77 -0.24 0.76 0.12
N VAL A 78 -1.22 -0.06 0.47
CA VAL A 78 -2.59 -0.05 -0.06
C VAL A 78 -3.54 0.25 1.10
N LEU A 79 -4.17 1.42 1.07
CA LEU A 79 -4.94 1.99 2.17
C LEU A 79 -6.42 2.01 1.83
N GLY A 80 -7.28 1.65 2.78
CA GLY A 80 -8.72 1.77 2.59
C GLY A 80 -9.54 1.00 3.62
N GLU A 81 -10.76 0.62 3.21
CA GLU A 81 -11.61 -0.28 3.97
C GLU A 81 -11.08 -1.72 3.93
N THR A 82 -11.38 -2.51 4.95
CA THR A 82 -10.88 -3.89 5.07
C THR A 82 -11.25 -4.76 3.88
N ALA A 83 -12.47 -4.66 3.36
CA ALA A 83 -12.91 -5.43 2.19
C ALA A 83 -12.16 -5.00 0.92
N SER A 84 -12.06 -3.68 0.67
CA SER A 84 -11.37 -3.12 -0.50
C SER A 84 -9.88 -3.46 -0.50
N VAL A 85 -9.22 -3.35 0.65
CA VAL A 85 -7.80 -3.71 0.80
C VAL A 85 -7.60 -5.19 0.54
N ARG A 86 -8.45 -6.08 1.07
CA ARG A 86 -8.34 -7.53 0.79
C ARG A 86 -8.49 -7.83 -0.71
N ALA A 87 -9.51 -7.27 -1.35
CA ALA A 87 -9.74 -7.46 -2.78
C ALA A 87 -8.54 -6.99 -3.63
N ALA A 88 -7.97 -5.82 -3.31
CA ALA A 88 -6.79 -5.31 -4.00
C ALA A 88 -5.55 -6.19 -3.78
N MET A 89 -5.34 -6.67 -2.56
CA MET A 89 -4.20 -7.52 -2.22
C MET A 89 -4.30 -8.90 -2.85
N ASP A 90 -5.51 -9.47 -2.94
CA ASP A 90 -5.77 -10.73 -3.64
C ASP A 90 -5.52 -10.59 -5.14
N ALA A 91 -5.93 -9.45 -5.74
CA ALA A 91 -5.64 -9.13 -7.14
C ALA A 91 -4.13 -9.02 -7.41
N ILE A 92 -3.36 -8.37 -6.52
CA ILE A 92 -1.89 -8.31 -6.62
C ILE A 92 -1.28 -9.72 -6.49
N ALA A 93 -1.73 -10.51 -5.51
CA ALA A 93 -1.20 -11.86 -5.28
C ALA A 93 -1.41 -12.77 -6.49
N ALA A 94 -2.55 -12.63 -7.19
CA ALA A 94 -2.82 -13.37 -8.43
C ALA A 94 -1.85 -13.03 -9.57
N GLN A 95 -1.27 -11.81 -9.57
CA GLN A 95 -0.29 -11.39 -10.57
C GLN A 95 1.17 -11.67 -10.17
N GLY A 96 1.43 -11.98 -8.89
CA GLY A 96 2.77 -12.20 -8.34
C GLY A 96 3.53 -13.43 -8.87
N SER A 97 3.01 -14.07 -9.92
CA SER A 97 3.58 -15.25 -10.59
C SER A 97 3.83 -15.01 -12.09
N GLY A 98 4.17 -13.78 -12.50
CA GLY A 98 4.28 -13.40 -13.92
C GLY A 98 5.63 -12.77 -14.32
N PHE A 99 6.30 -13.46 -15.27
CA PHE A 99 7.53 -13.17 -16.04
C PHE A 99 8.89 -13.13 -15.30
#